data_AF-A0A5C5UVV2-F1
#
_entry.id   AF-A0A5C5UVV2-F1
#
_cell.length_a   1.000
_cell.length_b   1.000
_cell.length_c   1.000
_cell.angle_alpha   90.00
_cell.angle_beta   90.00
_cell.angle_gamma   90.00
#
_symmetry.space_group_name_H-M   'P 1'
#
loop_
_entity.id
_entity.type
_entity.pdbx_description
1 polymer ?
#
loop_
_entity_poly.entity_id
_entity_poly.type
_entity_poly.pdbx_seq_one_letter_code
_entity_poly.pdbx_strand_id
1 'polypeptide(L)'
;MKVDSGAARADISVDAIGANTAELIRRARRELVERDHVEVVYVEVPLANAASPHLIEELEVDGFGFLGIAPHFAEEGDLLRMAYLVEPVDRSAIHLLEDVAGELVDYVLSEQSRVRAKLL
;
A
#
# COMPACT_ATOMS: atom_id res chain seq x y z
N MET A 1 -8.49 -5.37 11.63
CA MET A 1 -7.09 -5.42 11.15
C MET A 1 -6.58 -6.84 11.28
N LYS A 2 -6.37 -7.49 10.14
CA LYS A 2 -5.75 -8.81 10.02
C LYS A 2 -4.39 -8.65 9.33
N VAL A 3 -3.40 -9.45 9.73
CA VAL A 3 -2.06 -9.50 9.13
C VAL A 3 -1.76 -10.92 8.67
N ASP A 4 -1.28 -11.08 7.43
CA ASP A 4 -0.79 -12.34 6.86
C ASP A 4 0.68 -12.16 6.44
N SER A 5 1.58 -13.06 6.87
CA SER A 5 3.02 -12.98 6.57
C SER A 5 3.52 -14.22 5.82
N GLY A 6 3.96 -14.00 4.58
CA GLY A 6 4.53 -15.02 3.72
C GLY A 6 5.42 -14.38 2.65
N ALA A 7 6.56 -14.99 2.33
CA ALA A 7 7.50 -14.50 1.31
C ALA A 7 7.87 -13.00 1.44
N ALA A 8 8.56 -12.60 2.52
CA ALA A 8 9.03 -11.23 2.78
C ALA A 8 7.96 -10.12 2.55
N ARG A 9 6.68 -10.48 2.71
CA ARG A 9 5.52 -9.64 2.44
C ARG A 9 4.57 -9.73 3.63
N ALA A 10 3.86 -8.62 3.87
CA ALA A 10 2.70 -8.60 4.75
C ALA A 10 1.51 -7.85 4.13
N ASP A 11 0.30 -8.30 4.45
CA ASP A 11 -0.95 -7.67 4.03
C ASP A 11 -1.73 -7.17 5.26
N ILE A 12 -2.21 -5.93 5.22
CA ILE A 12 -3.05 -5.31 6.25
C ILE A 12 -4.41 -4.96 5.63
N SER A 13 -5.46 -5.64 6.06
CA SER A 13 -6.84 -5.30 5.66
C SER A 13 -7.51 -4.37 6.68
N VAL A 14 -8.10 -3.28 6.19
CA VAL A 14 -8.82 -2.28 7.00
C VAL A 14 -10.33 -2.55 6.95
N ASP A 15 -10.84 -3.23 7.98
CA ASP A 15 -12.26 -3.55 8.10
C ASP A 15 -13.10 -2.36 8.59
N ALA A 16 -12.49 -1.47 9.39
CA ALA A 16 -13.13 -0.29 9.94
C ALA A 16 -12.12 0.85 10.11
N ILE A 17 -12.56 2.08 9.83
CA ILE A 17 -11.74 3.29 9.94
C ILE A 17 -12.17 4.09 11.17
N GLY A 18 -11.26 4.27 12.11
CA GLY A 18 -11.41 5.10 13.30
C GLY A 18 -10.25 6.08 13.46
N ALA A 19 -10.31 6.93 14.48
CA ALA A 19 -9.38 8.03 14.68
C ALA A 19 -7.91 7.61 14.87
N ASN A 20 -7.64 6.33 15.18
CA ASN A 20 -6.29 5.79 15.39
C ASN A 20 -5.86 4.78 14.31
N THR A 21 -6.64 4.60 13.23
CA THR A 21 -6.34 3.58 12.21
C THR A 21 -4.98 3.82 11.55
N ALA A 22 -4.63 5.06 11.20
CA ALA A 22 -3.32 5.39 10.62
C ALA A 22 -2.16 5.07 11.59
N GLU A 23 -2.30 5.45 12.86
CA GLU A 23 -1.28 5.15 13.89
C GLU A 23 -1.06 3.63 14.06
N LEU A 24 -2.14 2.86 14.08
CA LEU A 24 -2.08 1.40 14.17
C LEU A 24 -1.36 0.78 12.98
N ILE A 25 -1.67 1.23 11.75
CA ILE A 25 -1.01 0.76 10.53
C ILE A 25 0.48 1.14 10.54
N ARG A 26 0.82 2.38 10.90
CA ARG A 26 2.21 2.85 11.00
C ARG A 26 3.01 2.02 12.00
N ARG A 27 2.42 1.70 13.15
CA ARG A 27 3.04 0.85 14.15
C ARG A 27 3.23 -0.58 13.63
N ALA A 28 2.19 -1.18 13.05
CA ALA A 28 2.24 -2.52 12.49
C ALA A 28 3.32 -2.62 11.39
N ARG A 29 3.37 -1.65 10.48
CA ARG A 29 4.41 -1.55 9.44
C ARG A 29 5.81 -1.56 10.05
N ARG A 30 6.09 -0.72 11.07
CA ARG A 30 7.40 -0.71 11.73
C ARG A 30 7.75 -2.06 12.33
N GLU A 31 6.81 -2.67 13.06
CA GLU A 31 7.04 -3.99 13.67
C GLU A 31 7.34 -5.05 12.60
N LEU A 32 6.57 -5.09 11.51
CA LEU A 32 6.75 -6.04 10.40
C LEU A 32 8.10 -5.86 9.67
N VAL A 33 8.53 -4.62 9.44
CA VAL A 33 9.80 -4.34 8.76
C VAL A 33 10.99 -4.61 9.68
N GLU A 34 10.94 -4.10 10.92
CA GLU A 34 12.09 -4.12 11.83
C GLU A 34 12.29 -5.49 12.50
N ARG A 35 11.20 -6.22 12.79
CA ARG A 35 11.26 -7.49 13.52
C ARG A 35 11.12 -8.70 12.62
N ASP A 36 10.21 -8.63 11.64
CA ASP A 36 9.87 -9.76 10.80
C ASP A 36 10.56 -9.70 9.42
N HIS A 37 11.35 -8.65 9.19
CA HIS A 37 12.15 -8.44 7.97
C HIS A 37 11.31 -8.52 6.68
N VAL A 38 10.08 -8.03 6.75
CA VAL A 38 9.21 -7.87 5.59
C VAL A 38 9.74 -6.76 4.69
N GLU A 39 9.86 -7.03 3.39
CA GLU A 39 10.34 -6.10 2.36
C GLU A 39 9.20 -5.25 1.76
N VAL A 40 7.96 -5.73 1.86
CA VAL A 40 6.76 -5.01 1.39
C VAL A 40 5.56 -5.18 2.32
N VAL A 41 4.93 -4.06 2.67
CA VAL A 41 3.68 -4.05 3.43
C VAL A 41 2.57 -3.48 2.56
N TYR A 42 1.53 -4.27 2.29
CA TYR A 42 0.33 -3.83 1.60
C TYR A 42 -0.74 -3.40 2.59
N VAL A 43 -1.48 -2.37 2.23
CA VAL A 43 -2.68 -1.93 2.97
C VAL A 43 -3.85 -1.88 1.99
N GLU A 44 -4.96 -2.46 2.39
CA GLU A 44 -6.22 -2.38 1.64
C GLU A 44 -7.22 -1.50 2.38
N VAL A 45 -7.65 -0.44 1.70
CA VAL A 45 -8.58 0.58 2.24
C VAL A 45 -9.91 0.50 1.47
N PRO A 46 -11.07 0.40 2.15
CA PRO A 46 -12.37 0.31 1.48
C PRO A 46 -12.75 1.64 0.82
N LEU A 47 -12.96 1.66 -0.49
CA LEU A 47 -13.29 2.90 -1.23
C LEU A 47 -14.69 3.44 -0.89
N ALA A 48 -15.60 2.58 -0.44
CA ALA A 48 -16.96 2.98 -0.06
C ALA A 48 -17.04 3.75 1.27
N ASN A 49 -15.99 3.73 2.09
CA ASN A 49 -15.98 4.40 3.39
C ASN A 49 -15.63 5.89 3.24
N ALA A 50 -16.45 6.78 3.81
CA ALA A 50 -16.27 8.23 3.71
C ALA A 50 -14.99 8.75 4.37
N ALA A 51 -14.40 8.01 5.32
CA ALA A 51 -13.15 8.37 5.97
C ALA A 51 -11.91 7.93 5.18
N SER A 52 -12.06 7.15 4.12
CA SER A 52 -10.95 6.61 3.33
C SER A 52 -10.03 7.67 2.73
N PRO A 53 -10.51 8.78 2.14
CA PRO A 53 -9.63 9.81 1.59
C PRO A 53 -8.65 10.34 2.64
N HIS A 54 -9.12 10.58 3.86
CA HIS A 54 -8.29 11.07 4.95
C HIS A 54 -7.25 10.02 5.38
N LEU A 55 -7.67 8.77 5.57
CA LEU A 55 -6.74 7.68 5.91
C LEU A 55 -5.66 7.52 4.83
N ILE A 56 -6.03 7.59 3.55
CA ILE A 56 -5.10 7.47 2.41
C ILE A 56 -4.05 8.59 2.48
N GLU A 57 -4.46 9.83 2.70
CA GLU A 57 -3.53 10.97 2.85
C GLU A 57 -2.53 10.75 4.00
N GLU A 58 -2.99 10.25 5.15
CA GLU A 58 -2.12 9.91 6.29
C GLU A 58 -1.14 8.79 5.95
N LEU A 59 -1.60 7.74 5.26
CA LEU A 59 -0.76 6.63 4.82
C LEU A 59 0.29 7.06 3.79
N GLU A 60 -0.04 8.00 2.89
CA GLU A 60 0.94 8.56 1.96
C GLU A 60 2.06 9.34 2.66
N VAL A 61 1.73 10.08 3.73
CA VAL A 61 2.74 10.74 4.57
C VAL A 61 3.66 9.70 5.21
N ASP A 62 3.13 8.53 5.51
CA ASP A 62 3.87 7.38 6.02
C ASP A 62 4.56 6.52 4.94
N GLY A 63 4.58 6.98 3.69
CA GLY A 63 5.32 6.34 2.60
C GLY A 63 4.57 5.19 1.92
N PHE A 64 3.28 5.01 2.17
CA PHE A 64 2.46 4.09 1.38
C PHE A 64 2.05 4.76 0.07
N GLY A 65 2.46 4.20 -1.06
CA GLY A 65 2.08 4.68 -2.40
C GLY A 65 0.93 3.86 -2.98
N PHE A 66 0.19 4.44 -3.92
CA PHE A 66 -0.80 3.72 -4.72
C PHE A 66 -0.17 2.48 -5.37
N LEU A 67 -0.90 1.37 -5.40
CA LEU A 67 -0.52 0.16 -6.13
C LEU A 67 -1.62 -0.32 -7.09
N GLY A 68 -2.88 -0.16 -6.73
CA GLY A 68 -3.97 -0.60 -7.59
C GLY A 68 -5.34 -0.54 -6.92
N ILE A 69 -6.36 -0.88 -7.69
CA ILE A 69 -7.72 -1.07 -7.21
C ILE A 69 -8.04 -2.57 -7.30
N ALA A 70 -8.66 -3.12 -6.27
CA ALA A 70 -9.16 -4.49 -6.25
C ALA A 70 -10.70 -4.45 -6.33
N PRO A 71 -11.28 -4.64 -7.53
CA PRO A 71 -12.72 -4.49 -7.73
C PRO A 71 -13.51 -5.65 -7.11
N HIS A 72 -14.54 -5.36 -6.32
CA HIS A 72 -15.37 -6.36 -5.63
C HIS A 72 -14.62 -7.36 -4.72
N PHE A 73 -13.48 -6.96 -4.15
CA PHE A 73 -12.72 -7.78 -3.19
C PHE A 73 -13.20 -7.65 -1.75
N ALA A 74 -14.17 -6.77 -1.46
CA ALA A 74 -14.83 -6.65 -0.17
C ALA A 74 -16.37 -6.71 -0.31
N GLU A 75 -17.05 -7.05 0.78
CA GLU A 75 -18.52 -7.08 0.84
C GLU A 75 -19.14 -5.71 0.49
N GLU A 76 -18.47 -4.62 0.90
CA GLU A 76 -18.91 -3.25 0.64
C GLU A 76 -18.37 -2.66 -0.67
N GLY A 77 -17.72 -3.46 -1.52
CA GLY A 77 -17.30 -3.08 -2.87
C GLY A 77 -15.79 -3.09 -3.10
N ASP A 78 -15.28 -2.01 -3.69
CA ASP A 78 -13.91 -1.93 -4.19
C ASP A 78 -12.93 -1.54 -3.07
N LEU A 79 -11.71 -2.09 -3.16
CA LEU A 79 -10.61 -1.75 -2.27
C LEU A 79 -9.54 -0.99 -3.03
N LEU A 80 -8.98 0.05 -2.41
CA LEU A 80 -7.73 0.63 -2.81
C LEU A 80 -6.59 -0.15 -2.16
N ARG A 81 -5.64 -0.62 -2.96
CA ARG A 81 -4.40 -1.22 -2.45
C ARG A 81 -3.26 -0.21 -2.51
N MET A 82 -2.60 -0.03 -1.39
CA MET A 82 -1.40 0.77 -1.22
C MET A 82 -0.24 -0.11 -0.79
N ALA A 83 1.00 0.30 -1.08
CA ALA A 83 2.20 -0.43 -0.71
C ALA A 83 3.23 0.48 -0.08
N TYR A 84 3.82 0.02 1.02
CA TYR A 84 5.08 0.52 1.55
C TYR A 84 6.20 -0.44 1.11
N LEU A 85 7.17 0.10 0.39
CA LEU A 85 8.34 -0.64 -0.07
C LEU A 85 9.55 -0.26 0.80
N VAL A 86 10.22 -1.26 1.39
CA VAL A 86 11.44 -1.03 2.15
C VAL A 86 12.54 -0.52 1.21
N GLU A 87 12.67 -1.16 0.06
CA GLU A 87 13.59 -0.75 -1.01
C GLU A 87 12.81 -0.39 -2.28
N PRO A 88 13.28 0.59 -3.07
CA PRO A 88 12.63 0.96 -4.32
C PRO A 88 12.72 -0.18 -5.33
N VAL A 89 11.68 -0.32 -6.15
CA VAL A 89 11.67 -1.29 -7.24
C VAL A 89 12.46 -0.75 -8.43
N ASP A 90 13.35 -1.58 -8.97
CA ASP A 90 14.05 -1.29 -10.22
C ASP A 90 13.14 -1.55 -11.43
N ARG A 91 12.75 -0.48 -12.11
CA ARG A 91 11.93 -0.54 -13.34
C ARG A 91 12.55 -1.41 -14.43
N SER A 92 13.88 -1.51 -14.50
CA SER A 92 14.59 -2.25 -15.56
C SER A 92 14.44 -3.77 -15.43
N ALA A 93 14.12 -4.26 -14.24
CA ALA A 93 13.85 -5.67 -13.97
C ALA A 93 12.42 -6.10 -14.38
N ILE A 94 11.56 -5.15 -14.76
CA ILE A 94 10.17 -5.41 -15.13
C ILE A 94 10.04 -5.51 -16.65
N HIS A 95 9.81 -6.73 -17.13
CA HIS A 95 9.55 -7.02 -18.54
C HIS A 95 8.05 -7.20 -18.78
N LEU A 96 7.53 -6.51 -19.78
CA LEU A 96 6.10 -6.41 -20.05
C LEU A 96 5.83 -6.84 -21.49
N LEU A 97 4.69 -7.49 -21.71
CA LEU A 97 4.28 -7.96 -23.03
C LEU A 97 3.61 -6.85 -23.85
N GLU A 98 2.87 -5.97 -23.19
CA GLU A 98 2.03 -4.95 -23.80
C GLU A 98 2.39 -3.56 -23.27
N ASP A 99 2.31 -2.55 -24.13
CA ASP A 99 2.67 -1.16 -23.79
C ASP A 99 1.78 -0.59 -22.68
N VAL A 100 0.49 -0.96 -22.65
CA VAL A 100 -0.46 -0.52 -21.62
C VAL A 100 -0.05 -0.97 -20.22
N ALA A 101 0.60 -2.13 -20.10
CA ALA A 101 1.13 -2.59 -18.82
C ALA A 101 2.30 -1.69 -18.37
N GLY A 102 3.06 -1.14 -19.32
CA GLY A 102 4.13 -0.18 -19.07
C GLY A 102 3.61 1.09 -18.43
N GLU A 103 2.53 1.65 -18.97
CA GLU A 103 1.88 2.84 -18.41
C GLU A 103 1.43 2.64 -16.96
N LEU A 104 0.85 1.47 -16.65
CA LEU A 104 0.43 1.14 -15.30
C LEU A 104 1.60 1.00 -14.33
N VAL A 105 2.68 0.33 -14.76
CA VAL A 105 3.90 0.18 -13.95
C VAL A 105 4.53 1.54 -13.69
N ASP A 106 4.67 2.37 -14.72
CA ASP A 106 5.28 3.69 -14.60
C ASP A 106 4.43 4.60 -13.69
N TYR A 107 3.10 4.51 -13.78
CA TYR A 107 2.20 5.19 -12.86
C TYR A 107 2.45 4.78 -11.40
N VAL A 108 2.44 3.49 -11.10
CA VAL A 108 2.67 2.98 -9.74
C VAL A 108 4.06 3.38 -9.22
N LEU A 109 5.12 3.26 -10.02
CA LEU A 109 6.46 3.64 -9.59
C LEU A 109 6.61 5.15 -9.38
N SER A 110 5.90 5.97 -10.15
CA SER A 110 5.85 7.42 -9.94
C SER A 110 5.22 7.75 -8.59
N GLU A 111 4.15 7.04 -8.20
CA GLU A 111 3.49 7.18 -6.91
C GLU A 111 4.39 6.73 -5.75
N GLN A 112 5.09 5.61 -5.90
CA GLN A 112 6.08 5.15 -4.91
C GLN A 112 7.22 6.17 -4.73
N SER A 113 7.71 6.75 -5.82
CA SER A 113 8.73 7.80 -5.78
C SER A 113 8.22 9.07 -5.09
N ARG A 114 6.97 9.46 -5.39
CA ARG A 114 6.30 10.64 -4.81
C ARG A 114 6.15 10.53 -3.30
N VAL A 115 5.65 9.40 -2.78
CA VAL A 115 5.46 9.23 -1.33
C VAL A 115 6.79 9.08 -0.59
N ARG A 116 7.80 8.45 -1.22
CA ARG A 116 9.13 8.31 -0.63
C ARG A 116 9.87 9.65 -0.53
N ALA A 117 9.67 10.55 -1.48
CA ALA A 117 10.22 11.91 -1.40
C ALA A 117 9.68 12.71 -0.20
N LYS A 118 8.53 12.32 0.37
CA LYS A 118 7.97 12.94 1.59
C LYS A 118 8.65 12.45 2.88
N LEU A 119 9.43 11.36 2.81
CA LEU A 119 10.14 10.77 3.96
C LEU A 119 11.56 11.36 4.16
N LEU A 120 12.06 12.13 3.20
CA LEU A 120 13.38 12.77 3.18
C LEU A 120 13.29 14.24 3.60
#